data_AF-A0A3B3XRG1-F1
#
_entry.id   AF-A0A3B3XRG1-F1
#
_cell.length_a   1.000
_cell.length_b   1.000
_cell.length_c   1.000
_cell.angle_alpha   90.00
_cell.angle_beta   90.00
_cell.angle_gamma   90.00
#
_symmetry.space_group_name_H-M   'P 1'
#
loop_
_entity.id
_entity.type
_entity.pdbx_description
1 polymer ?
#
loop_
_entity_poly.entity_id
_entity_poly.type
_entity_poly.pdbx_seq_one_letter_code
_entity_poly.pdbx_strand_id
1 'polypeptide(L)'
;MSLNGSFLTEEQFTCSICLDVFTNPSSIPCGHTFCMACITRYWDGSQVCQCPLCKKTFQKRPDIQINRTLREITDQFKSMKGGGSVKDKKGKMMGHKNHNFMAELKMKLPKPLAKDVAALTGTTQSQAHSFPGLSTSTLHPTGTTTMALSVPNHRGSSSLNHSPENQHLNHHHFPHMMSYSSSRRRFTLSGAASSENVPLCEIHNRGILLYCKSDQVCICPECEIEDHNDHDTVTVEAEWMETKMLLRDSEQDIQDMISERRRKMEQIRESVTELEMAVERETSGTVCLFSALASAIERSQAELIEVMDNSRRSAEHQADAMIHQLEKEIEELQRREAALAELAQSEDHVHCVKTFPSLSTPPVTKNWTGVSLNTDLGTAAIYRSLAATVEKFQRDLRNILEHGFPSPILEASLAQTKPRERKMQDFALNVTLDSNTAHPRLVLSEDLKSVWCGDRHHHVPDTPERFDRVVCVLGREAISHGKHYWEVEVNGKTDWDLGVARQSVNRKGKIDYTPNNGFWFLSLRDKQKYAFRSEPCTDVEMNLRPHKIGIFVDYEKGEVSFYNVDAKVHIYTFHDIFTENLFPFFSPCTNKSGKNEMPLIITPVHME
;
A
#
# COMPACT_ATOMS: atom_id res chain seq x y z
N MET A 1 15.19 -32.77 -8.70
CA MET A 1 15.30 -31.41 -8.15
C MET A 1 14.11 -31.19 -7.23
N SER A 2 14.36 -30.97 -5.94
CA SER A 2 13.30 -30.66 -4.97
C SER A 2 12.64 -29.34 -5.34
N LEU A 3 11.32 -29.32 -5.49
CA LEU A 3 10.55 -28.09 -5.40
C LEU A 3 10.68 -27.59 -3.96
N ASN A 4 11.39 -26.49 -3.75
CA ASN A 4 11.46 -25.84 -2.44
C ASN A 4 10.07 -25.31 -2.08
N GLY A 5 9.36 -26.08 -1.26
CA GLY A 5 8.15 -25.64 -0.57
C GLY A 5 8.53 -24.70 0.57
N SER A 6 8.39 -23.39 0.36
CA SER A 6 8.32 -22.41 1.45
C SER A 6 7.61 -21.12 1.04
N PHE A 7 6.55 -21.20 0.23
CA PHE A 7 5.76 -20.03 -0.15
C PHE A 7 4.67 -19.66 0.88
N LEU A 8 4.50 -20.45 1.94
CA LEU A 8 3.47 -20.23 2.96
C LEU A 8 4.11 -20.31 4.35
N THR A 9 4.11 -19.20 5.09
CA THR A 9 4.59 -19.14 6.48
C THR A 9 3.46 -19.50 7.44
N GLU A 10 3.79 -20.10 8.59
CA GLU A 10 2.82 -20.52 9.62
C GLU A 10 1.95 -19.35 10.12
N GLU A 11 2.51 -18.14 10.10
CA GLU A 11 1.83 -16.92 10.53
C GLU A 11 0.61 -16.58 9.67
N GLN A 12 0.61 -16.92 8.37
CA GLN A 12 -0.51 -16.66 7.46
C GLN A 12 -1.75 -17.51 7.74
N PHE A 13 -1.58 -18.61 8.49
CA PHE A 13 -2.65 -19.53 8.85
C PHE A 13 -2.91 -19.59 10.36
N THR A 14 -2.34 -18.68 11.14
CA THR A 14 -2.46 -18.70 12.60
C THR A 14 -3.67 -17.89 13.08
N CYS A 15 -4.46 -18.49 13.96
CA CYS A 15 -5.55 -17.82 14.65
C CYS A 15 -5.00 -16.90 15.74
N SER A 16 -5.28 -15.60 15.67
CA SER A 16 -4.76 -14.64 16.65
C SER A 16 -5.36 -14.74 18.06
N ILE A 17 -6.30 -15.67 18.29
CA ILE A 17 -6.89 -15.93 19.61
C ILE A 17 -6.20 -17.12 20.29
N CYS A 18 -6.09 -18.26 19.60
CA CYS A 18 -5.43 -19.45 20.16
C CYS A 18 -3.95 -19.55 19.81
N LEU A 19 -3.45 -18.67 18.94
CA LEU A 19 -2.07 -18.61 18.45
C LEU A 19 -1.60 -19.92 17.80
N ASP A 20 -2.54 -20.66 17.22
CA ASP A 20 -2.30 -21.93 16.53
C ASP A 20 -2.94 -21.90 15.14
N VAL A 21 -2.49 -22.78 14.24
CA VAL A 21 -2.98 -22.89 12.86
C VAL A 21 -4.49 -23.15 12.87
N PHE A 22 -5.23 -22.40 12.05
CA PHE A 22 -6.68 -22.38 12.04
C PHE A 22 -7.28 -23.80 12.08
N THR A 23 -8.23 -23.98 13.01
CA THR A 23 -9.07 -25.17 13.09
C THR A 23 -10.49 -24.71 12.85
N ASN A 24 -11.10 -25.19 11.77
CA ASN A 24 -12.38 -24.69 11.27
C ASN A 24 -12.38 -23.14 11.09
N PRO A 25 -11.51 -22.59 10.22
CA PRO A 25 -11.39 -21.14 10.01
C PRO A 25 -12.72 -20.52 9.60
N SER A 26 -13.13 -19.43 10.23
CA SER A 26 -14.35 -18.70 9.92
C SER A 26 -14.04 -17.21 9.79
N SER A 27 -14.40 -16.64 8.65
CA SER A 27 -14.17 -15.23 8.35
C SER A 27 -15.37 -14.42 8.82
N ILE A 28 -15.13 -13.33 9.55
CA ILE A 28 -16.17 -12.41 10.02
C ILE A 28 -16.33 -11.24 9.04
N PRO A 29 -17.42 -10.44 9.07
CA PRO A 29 -17.71 -9.46 8.01
C PRO A 29 -16.68 -8.33 7.81
N CYS A 30 -15.73 -8.16 8.74
CA CYS A 30 -14.60 -7.24 8.56
C CYS A 30 -13.41 -7.88 7.83
N GLY A 31 -13.53 -9.11 7.31
CA GLY A 31 -12.50 -9.83 6.54
C GLY A 31 -11.50 -10.66 7.37
N HIS A 32 -11.41 -10.42 8.68
CA HIS A 32 -10.52 -11.18 9.56
C HIS A 32 -11.03 -12.61 9.80
N THR A 33 -10.11 -13.57 9.93
CA THR A 33 -10.43 -14.99 10.09
C THR A 33 -9.91 -15.53 11.43
N PHE A 34 -10.71 -16.38 12.07
CA PHE A 34 -10.40 -17.01 13.36
C PHE A 34 -10.87 -18.47 13.35
N CYS A 35 -10.39 -19.30 14.28
CA CYS A 35 -11.04 -20.59 14.52
C CYS A 35 -12.50 -20.35 14.95
N MET A 36 -13.46 -21.10 14.40
CA MET A 36 -14.89 -20.96 14.73
C MET A 36 -15.14 -20.96 16.23
N ALA A 37 -14.53 -21.89 16.96
CA ALA A 37 -14.66 -22.00 18.41
C ALA A 37 -14.07 -20.79 19.15
N CYS A 38 -12.94 -20.24 18.67
CA CYS A 38 -12.27 -19.12 19.31
C CYS A 38 -13.08 -17.83 19.22
N ILE A 39 -13.58 -17.49 18.02
CA ILE A 39 -14.38 -16.27 17.84
C ILE A 39 -15.76 -16.38 18.50
N THR A 40 -16.36 -17.57 18.51
CA THR A 40 -17.62 -17.85 19.20
C THR A 40 -17.46 -17.61 20.70
N ARG A 41 -16.42 -18.19 21.33
CA ARG A 41 -16.15 -18.03 22.76
C ARG A 41 -15.79 -16.58 23.13
N TYR A 42 -15.07 -15.88 22.25
CA TYR A 42 -14.76 -14.46 22.43
C TYR A 42 -16.02 -13.61 22.48
N TRP A 43 -17.01 -13.88 21.61
CA TRP A 43 -18.30 -13.19 21.65
C TRP A 43 -19.18 -13.63 22.81
N ASP A 44 -19.13 -14.89 23.25
CA ASP A 44 -19.90 -15.36 24.40
C ASP A 44 -19.46 -14.71 25.72
N GLY A 45 -18.20 -14.26 25.81
CA GLY A 45 -17.64 -13.55 26.96
C GLY A 45 -17.86 -12.04 26.97
N SER A 46 -18.52 -11.47 25.96
CA SER A 46 -18.67 -10.03 25.77
C SER A 46 -20.14 -9.64 25.52
N GLN A 47 -20.58 -8.53 26.10
CA GLN A 47 -21.90 -7.95 25.81
C GLN A 47 -22.00 -7.37 24.39
N VAL A 48 -20.86 -7.23 23.71
CA VAL A 48 -20.76 -6.60 22.38
C VAL A 48 -19.96 -7.50 21.45
N CYS A 49 -20.50 -7.77 20.26
CA CYS A 49 -19.79 -8.53 19.23
C CYS A 49 -18.77 -7.64 18.54
N GLN A 50 -17.49 -7.81 18.83
CA GLN A 50 -16.41 -7.02 18.25
C GLN A 50 -15.36 -7.93 17.59
N CYS A 51 -14.67 -7.43 16.56
CA CYS A 51 -13.50 -8.10 16.00
C CYS A 51 -12.30 -7.98 16.96
N PRO A 52 -11.64 -9.09 17.35
CA PRO A 52 -10.44 -9.07 18.19
C PRO A 52 -9.27 -8.26 17.60
N LEU A 53 -9.14 -8.22 16.27
CA LEU A 53 -8.02 -7.59 15.56
C LEU A 53 -8.28 -6.10 15.30
N CYS A 54 -9.23 -5.76 14.43
CA CYS A 54 -9.47 -4.36 14.02
C CYS A 54 -10.47 -3.61 14.91
N LYS A 55 -10.98 -4.24 15.97
CA LYS A 55 -11.92 -3.63 16.93
C LYS A 55 -13.24 -3.13 16.30
N LYS A 56 -13.58 -3.55 15.08
CA LYS A 56 -14.88 -3.24 14.47
C LYS A 56 -16.01 -3.90 15.25
N THR A 57 -16.99 -3.11 15.67
CA THR A 57 -18.17 -3.56 16.43
C THR A 57 -19.33 -3.90 15.51
N PHE A 58 -20.03 -4.99 15.80
CA PHE A 58 -21.21 -5.47 15.08
C PHE A 58 -22.45 -5.31 15.96
N GLN A 59 -23.49 -4.63 15.43
CA GLN A 59 -24.73 -4.36 16.17
C GLN A 59 -25.52 -5.62 16.53
N LYS A 60 -25.38 -6.68 15.72
CA LYS A 60 -25.92 -8.02 15.98
C LYS A 60 -24.82 -9.05 15.74
N ARG A 61 -24.87 -10.18 16.44
CA ARG A 61 -23.91 -11.28 16.25
C ARG A 61 -23.94 -11.75 14.79
N PRO A 62 -22.81 -11.67 14.05
CA PRO A 62 -22.76 -12.15 12.68
C PRO A 62 -22.97 -13.65 12.60
N ASP A 63 -23.76 -14.11 11.63
CA ASP A 63 -23.79 -15.53 11.25
C ASP A 63 -22.54 -15.83 10.44
N ILE A 64 -21.71 -16.73 10.96
CA ILE A 64 -20.39 -17.04 10.40
C ILE A 64 -20.33 -18.52 10.04
N GLN A 65 -19.80 -18.80 8.86
CA GLN A 65 -19.64 -20.16 8.36
C GLN A 65 -18.16 -20.52 8.27
N ILE A 66 -17.89 -21.82 8.33
CA ILE A 66 -16.52 -22.32 8.20
C ILE A 66 -16.10 -22.21 6.73
N ASN A 67 -15.00 -21.50 6.49
CA ASN A 67 -14.37 -21.39 5.19
C ASN A 67 -13.73 -22.74 4.82
N ARG A 68 -14.39 -23.48 3.92
CA ARG A 68 -13.98 -24.85 3.52
C ARG A 68 -12.64 -24.84 2.78
N THR A 69 -12.44 -23.89 1.87
CA THR A 69 -11.19 -23.74 1.12
C THR A 69 -10.02 -23.46 2.04
N LEU A 70 -10.17 -22.51 2.97
CA LEU A 70 -9.11 -22.20 3.92
C LEU A 70 -8.84 -23.37 4.89
N ARG A 71 -9.89 -24.14 5.26
CA ARG A 71 -9.73 -25.36 6.03
C ARG A 71 -8.87 -26.39 5.30
N GLU A 72 -9.17 -26.67 4.04
CA GLU A 72 -8.41 -27.62 3.20
C GLU A 72 -6.93 -27.21 3.09
N ILE A 73 -6.65 -25.93 2.91
CA ILE A 73 -5.29 -25.38 2.88
C ILE A 73 -4.59 -25.56 4.23
N THR A 74 -5.25 -25.21 5.34
CA THR A 74 -4.67 -25.36 6.69
C THR A 74 -4.45 -26.82 7.09
N ASP A 75 -5.29 -27.74 6.61
CA ASP A 75 -5.16 -29.18 6.88
C ASP A 75 -3.98 -29.77 6.09
N GLN A 76 -3.79 -29.37 4.82
CA GLN A 76 -2.60 -29.72 4.05
C GLN A 76 -1.32 -29.17 4.69
N PHE A 77 -1.37 -27.93 5.18
CA PHE A 77 -0.25 -27.29 5.89
C PHE A 77 0.11 -28.05 7.18
N LYS A 78 -0.89 -28.46 7.97
CA LYS A 78 -0.70 -29.31 9.17
C LYS A 78 -0.11 -30.68 8.81
N SER A 79 -0.57 -31.30 7.74
CA SER A 79 -0.06 -32.60 7.27
C SER A 79 1.41 -32.53 6.81
N MET A 80 1.85 -31.40 6.26
CA MET A 80 3.24 -31.18 5.84
C MET A 80 4.22 -31.06 7.03
N LYS A 81 3.75 -30.63 8.21
CA LYS A 81 4.56 -30.49 9.43
C LYS A 81 4.60 -31.74 10.32
N GLY A 82 3.74 -32.73 10.08
CA GLY A 82 3.58 -33.94 10.92
C GLY A 82 4.64 -35.03 10.78
N GLY A 83 5.72 -34.83 10.01
CA GLY A 83 6.81 -35.79 9.81
C GLY A 83 7.84 -35.79 10.95
N GLY A 84 7.45 -36.17 12.17
CA GLY A 84 8.36 -36.22 13.31
C GLY A 84 7.81 -37.01 14.50
N SER A 85 8.29 -38.24 14.64
CA SER A 85 8.10 -39.22 15.72
C SER A 85 7.46 -38.75 17.05
N VAL A 86 6.20 -39.15 17.28
CA VAL A 86 5.65 -39.27 18.64
C VAL A 86 6.14 -40.60 19.24
N LYS A 87 7.00 -40.51 20.25
CA LYS A 87 7.21 -41.64 21.18
C LYS A 87 6.03 -41.68 22.13
N ASP A 88 5.12 -42.62 21.92
CA ASP A 88 4.20 -43.05 22.97
C ASP A 88 4.63 -44.41 23.55
N LYS A 89 4.67 -44.45 24.87
CA LYS A 89 4.91 -45.66 25.66
C LYS A 89 3.67 -46.56 25.59
N LYS A 90 3.68 -47.53 24.69
CA LYS A 90 3.28 -48.94 24.95
C LYS A 90 3.47 -49.76 23.68
N GLY A 91 4.18 -50.87 23.80
CA GLY A 91 4.69 -51.65 22.69
C GLY A 91 3.63 -52.35 21.84
N LYS A 92 3.89 -52.37 20.53
CA LYS A 92 3.81 -53.55 19.67
C LYS A 92 4.44 -53.22 18.32
N MET A 93 5.36 -54.07 17.85
CA MET A 93 5.85 -54.05 16.47
C MET A 93 4.72 -54.43 15.51
N MET A 94 4.49 -53.62 14.47
CA MET A 94 4.06 -54.13 13.15
C MET A 94 4.45 -53.16 12.04
N GLY A 95 4.77 -53.74 10.89
CA GLY A 95 5.54 -53.15 9.80
C GLY A 95 4.90 -52.01 9.01
N HIS A 96 5.77 -51.33 8.28
CA HIS A 96 5.42 -50.28 7.31
C HIS A 96 4.49 -50.86 6.23
N LYS A 97 3.25 -50.37 6.18
CA LYS A 97 2.38 -50.48 5.01
C LYS A 97 2.32 -49.14 4.29
N ASN A 98 2.73 -49.17 3.03
CA ASN A 98 2.54 -48.13 2.04
C ASN A 98 1.04 -47.79 1.96
N HIS A 99 0.65 -46.54 2.25
CA HIS A 99 -0.72 -46.10 2.00
C HIS A 99 -0.83 -45.53 0.59
N ASN A 100 -1.62 -46.25 -0.22
CA ASN A 100 -1.78 -46.06 -1.64
C ASN A 100 -2.80 -44.93 -1.89
N PHE A 101 -2.30 -43.71 -2.14
CA PHE A 101 -3.06 -42.48 -2.38
C PHE A 101 -4.08 -42.56 -3.55
N MET A 102 -3.96 -43.56 -4.42
CA MET A 102 -4.87 -43.78 -5.55
C MET A 102 -6.12 -44.63 -5.21
N ALA A 103 -6.22 -45.20 -4.01
CA ALA A 103 -7.39 -45.99 -3.61
C ALA A 103 -8.53 -45.16 -2.98
N GLU A 104 -8.24 -43.98 -2.44
CA GLU A 104 -9.21 -43.18 -1.68
C GLU A 104 -10.00 -42.18 -2.56
N LEU A 105 -9.52 -41.90 -3.77
CA LEU A 105 -10.21 -41.10 -4.78
C LEU A 105 -11.35 -41.84 -5.52
N LYS A 106 -11.56 -43.14 -5.25
CA LYS A 106 -12.66 -43.92 -5.83
C LYS A 106 -13.96 -43.95 -5.00
N MET A 107 -14.06 -43.21 -3.89
CA MET A 107 -15.18 -43.32 -2.95
C MET A 107 -16.08 -42.09 -2.75
N LYS A 108 -16.02 -41.05 -3.60
CA LYS A 108 -17.07 -40.00 -3.64
C LYS A 108 -17.32 -39.43 -5.04
N LEU A 109 -18.00 -40.19 -5.89
CA LEU A 109 -18.89 -39.65 -6.92
C LEU A 109 -20.33 -40.14 -6.62
N PRO A 110 -21.38 -39.34 -6.83
CA PRO A 110 -22.76 -39.77 -6.61
C PRO A 110 -23.11 -40.95 -7.53
N LYS A 111 -23.65 -42.04 -6.96
CA LYS A 111 -24.28 -43.11 -7.76
C LYS A 111 -25.52 -42.56 -8.48
N PRO A 112 -25.75 -42.95 -9.74
CA PRO A 112 -26.93 -42.54 -10.49
C PRO A 112 -28.17 -43.25 -9.96
N LEU A 113 -29.29 -42.51 -9.89
CA LEU A 113 -30.63 -43.05 -9.65
C LEU A 113 -30.97 -44.07 -10.76
N ALA A 114 -31.29 -45.29 -10.34
CA ALA A 114 -31.92 -46.29 -11.20
C ALA A 114 -33.31 -45.80 -11.61
N LYS A 115 -33.57 -45.80 -12.92
CA LYS A 115 -34.93 -45.71 -13.47
C LYS A 115 -35.42 -47.12 -13.74
N ASP A 116 -36.51 -47.49 -13.07
CA ASP A 116 -37.35 -48.60 -13.50
C ASP A 116 -38.11 -48.23 -14.77
N VAL A 117 -38.24 -49.23 -15.65
CA VAL A 117 -38.77 -49.18 -17.00
C VAL A 117 -40.21 -49.68 -17.00
N ALA A 118 -41.11 -48.99 -17.71
CA ALA A 118 -42.17 -49.57 -18.54
C ALA A 118 -42.82 -48.43 -19.36
N ALA A 119 -42.65 -48.42 -20.69
CA ALA A 119 -43.65 -48.88 -21.68
C ALA A 119 -44.67 -47.75 -21.99
N LEU A 120 -44.98 -47.32 -23.22
CA LEU A 120 -45.00 -47.90 -24.56
C LEU A 120 -45.22 -46.74 -25.57
N THR A 121 -44.78 -46.94 -26.82
CA THR A 121 -45.34 -46.42 -28.11
C THR A 121 -45.57 -44.90 -28.23
N GLY A 122 -45.11 -44.18 -29.25
CA GLY A 122 -44.80 -44.51 -30.63
C GLY A 122 -45.19 -43.29 -31.49
N THR A 123 -44.49 -43.11 -32.61
CA THR A 123 -44.86 -42.34 -33.81
C THR A 123 -44.81 -40.80 -33.85
N THR A 124 -43.95 -40.35 -34.78
CA THR A 124 -44.16 -39.38 -35.88
C THR A 124 -44.01 -37.87 -35.69
N GLN A 125 -43.09 -37.31 -36.53
CA GLN A 125 -43.23 -36.11 -37.39
C GLN A 125 -43.44 -34.76 -36.66
N SER A 126 -43.14 -33.57 -37.18
CA SER A 126 -42.52 -33.00 -38.38
C SER A 126 -42.58 -31.48 -38.15
N GLN A 127 -41.57 -30.76 -38.62
CA GLN A 127 -41.62 -29.40 -39.20
C GLN A 127 -42.50 -28.28 -38.61
N ALA A 128 -41.79 -27.18 -38.31
CA ALA A 128 -41.93 -25.86 -38.93
C ALA A 128 -43.11 -24.91 -38.59
N HIS A 129 -42.76 -23.63 -38.79
CA HIS A 129 -43.56 -22.40 -38.77
C HIS A 129 -43.84 -21.81 -37.38
N SER A 130 -43.95 -20.49 -37.18
CA SER A 130 -43.46 -19.26 -37.79
C SER A 130 -43.94 -18.13 -36.85
N PHE A 131 -43.22 -17.01 -36.84
CA PHE A 131 -43.59 -15.66 -36.32
C PHE A 131 -45.08 -15.28 -36.45
N PRO A 132 -45.63 -14.32 -35.63
CA PRO A 132 -45.10 -12.98 -35.29
C PRO A 132 -45.16 -12.65 -33.77
N GLY A 133 -44.58 -11.59 -33.19
CA GLY A 133 -44.25 -10.25 -33.69
C GLY A 133 -45.33 -9.23 -33.27
N LEU A 134 -44.89 -8.12 -32.63
CA LEU A 134 -45.61 -6.90 -32.16
C LEU A 134 -46.32 -7.00 -30.79
N SER A 135 -46.25 -6.02 -29.87
CA SER A 135 -45.72 -4.64 -29.89
C SER A 135 -45.57 -4.15 -28.44
N THR A 136 -44.43 -3.56 -28.03
CA THR A 136 -44.16 -2.11 -27.99
C THR A 136 -45.27 -1.21 -27.40
N SER A 137 -44.90 -0.47 -26.36
CA SER A 137 -45.38 0.90 -26.12
C SER A 137 -44.27 1.71 -25.45
N THR A 138 -43.57 2.44 -26.32
CA THR A 138 -42.81 3.66 -26.06
C THR A 138 -43.76 4.76 -25.56
N LEU A 139 -43.28 5.70 -24.75
CA LEU A 139 -43.67 7.11 -24.87
C LEU A 139 -42.54 8.01 -24.34
N HIS A 140 -42.29 9.04 -25.13
CA HIS A 140 -41.23 10.04 -25.10
C HIS A 140 -41.78 11.35 -24.45
N PRO A 141 -41.09 12.51 -24.47
CA PRO A 141 -41.02 13.46 -23.35
C PRO A 141 -41.64 14.84 -23.69
N THR A 142 -41.22 15.89 -22.98
CA THR A 142 -41.54 17.35 -23.02
C THR A 142 -42.53 17.80 -21.94
N GLY A 143 -42.40 18.95 -21.26
CA GLY A 143 -41.49 20.11 -21.37
C GLY A 143 -41.46 20.87 -20.02
N THR A 144 -40.32 21.50 -19.66
CA THR A 144 -40.05 22.97 -19.72
C THR A 144 -40.73 23.82 -18.64
N THR A 145 -39.93 24.51 -17.80
CA THR A 145 -40.08 25.87 -17.20
C THR A 145 -39.10 25.96 -16.01
N THR A 146 -37.90 26.56 -16.09
CA THR A 146 -37.48 27.98 -16.01
C THR A 146 -37.79 28.72 -14.69
N MET A 147 -36.79 29.48 -14.21
CA MET A 147 -36.79 30.53 -13.15
C MET A 147 -36.78 30.02 -11.70
N ALA A 148 -36.19 30.68 -10.71
CA ALA A 148 -35.23 31.77 -10.58
C ALA A 148 -34.94 31.92 -9.06
N LEU A 149 -33.88 32.67 -8.76
CA LEU A 149 -33.54 33.26 -7.46
C LEU A 149 -34.76 33.70 -6.63
N SER A 150 -34.78 33.39 -5.33
CA SER A 150 -35.54 34.16 -4.34
C SER A 150 -35.05 33.89 -2.91
N VAL A 151 -34.37 34.89 -2.36
CA VAL A 151 -34.23 35.17 -0.93
C VAL A 151 -35.61 35.41 -0.32
N PRO A 152 -35.83 35.06 0.97
CA PRO A 152 -36.70 35.86 1.81
C PRO A 152 -35.89 36.49 2.95
N ASN A 153 -35.91 37.82 2.94
CA ASN A 153 -35.48 38.70 4.01
C ASN A 153 -36.73 39.25 4.71
N HIS A 154 -36.54 39.83 5.89
CA HIS A 154 -37.49 40.52 6.80
C HIS A 154 -38.12 39.66 7.90
N ARG A 155 -38.17 40.09 9.16
CA ARG A 155 -37.98 41.43 9.76
C ARG A 155 -37.77 41.27 11.27
N GLY A 156 -36.97 42.16 11.87
CA GLY A 156 -36.83 42.26 13.33
C GLY A 156 -35.79 43.32 13.72
N SER A 157 -36.10 44.58 13.45
CA SER A 157 -35.38 45.74 13.98
C SER A 157 -35.74 45.94 15.46
N SER A 158 -34.75 46.19 16.33
CA SER A 158 -34.79 47.28 17.33
C SER A 158 -33.56 47.29 18.24
N SER A 159 -33.09 48.52 18.50
CA SER A 159 -31.94 48.99 19.27
C SER A 159 -31.78 48.52 20.72
N LEU A 160 -30.49 48.49 21.11
CA LEU A 160 -29.81 49.04 22.30
C LEU A 160 -30.65 49.44 23.53
N ASN A 161 -30.17 49.00 24.71
CA ASN A 161 -29.79 49.92 25.80
C ASN A 161 -29.00 49.27 26.95
N HIS A 162 -28.11 50.08 27.54
CA HIS A 162 -27.51 50.06 28.89
C HIS A 162 -26.11 49.43 29.15
N SER A 163 -25.14 50.36 29.27
CA SER A 163 -24.06 50.59 30.28
C SER A 163 -23.43 49.44 31.09
N PRO A 164 -22.14 49.60 31.44
CA PRO A 164 -21.75 49.78 32.86
C PRO A 164 -20.70 50.90 33.05
N GLU A 165 -20.94 51.84 33.97
CA GLU A 165 -20.38 51.92 35.34
C GLU A 165 -18.88 52.26 35.45
N ASN A 166 -18.64 53.51 35.87
CA ASN A 166 -17.37 54.08 36.32
C ASN A 166 -17.00 53.61 37.73
N GLN A 167 -15.70 53.38 37.99
CA GLN A 167 -15.10 53.54 39.32
C GLN A 167 -13.76 54.29 39.26
N HIS A 168 -13.84 55.56 39.65
CA HIS A 168 -12.94 56.35 40.49
C HIS A 168 -11.43 56.01 40.58
N LEU A 169 -10.60 56.99 40.20
CA LEU A 169 -9.40 57.35 40.97
C LEU A 169 -9.17 58.87 40.97
N ASN A 170 -8.73 59.35 42.13
CA ASN A 170 -8.75 60.74 42.61
C ASN A 170 -7.66 61.66 42.02
N HIS A 171 -7.98 62.96 42.12
CA HIS A 171 -7.19 64.16 41.89
C HIS A 171 -5.74 64.18 42.43
N HIS A 172 -4.87 64.91 41.73
CA HIS A 172 -3.93 65.86 42.34
C HIS A 172 -3.70 67.12 41.47
N HIS A 173 -3.73 68.27 42.14
CA HIS A 173 -3.44 69.65 41.71
C HIS A 173 -2.03 69.85 41.11
N PHE A 174 -1.86 70.82 40.20
CA PHE A 174 -1.26 72.16 40.45
C PHE A 174 -1.37 73.05 39.17
N PRO A 175 -1.40 74.39 39.29
CA PRO A 175 -1.81 75.32 38.25
C PRO A 175 -0.63 75.92 37.50
N HIS A 176 -0.81 76.30 36.24
CA HIS A 176 -0.11 77.47 35.71
C HIS A 176 -0.91 78.12 34.58
N MET A 177 -1.25 79.40 34.80
CA MET A 177 -1.67 80.32 33.77
C MET A 177 -0.48 80.63 32.84
N MET A 178 -0.72 80.70 31.54
CA MET A 178 -0.43 81.89 30.74
C MET A 178 -1.23 81.85 29.43
N SER A 179 -1.90 82.97 29.18
CA SER A 179 -2.65 83.27 27.96
C SER A 179 -1.71 83.35 26.76
N TYR A 180 -2.08 82.76 25.63
CA TYR A 180 -1.82 83.34 24.32
C TYR A 180 -3.02 83.12 23.41
N SER A 181 -3.72 84.23 23.15
CA SER A 181 -4.68 84.37 22.06
C SER A 181 -4.03 84.08 20.72
N SER A 182 -4.66 83.30 19.85
CA SER A 182 -4.46 83.41 18.40
C SER A 182 -5.66 82.85 17.62
N SER A 183 -6.39 83.80 17.02
CA SER A 183 -7.03 83.73 15.70
C SER A 183 -8.24 82.80 15.48
N ARG A 184 -9.43 83.40 15.61
CA ARG A 184 -10.66 82.97 14.91
C ARG A 184 -10.38 82.86 13.40
N ARG A 185 -10.45 81.64 12.84
CA ARG A 185 -10.66 81.48 11.39
C ARG A 185 -12.16 81.44 11.13
N ARG A 186 -12.64 82.50 10.48
CA ARG A 186 -14.02 82.64 10.04
C ARG A 186 -14.16 81.85 8.74
N PHE A 187 -14.84 80.70 8.76
CA PHE A 187 -15.18 79.96 7.54
C PHE A 187 -16.34 80.65 6.82
N THR A 188 -16.05 81.27 5.68
CA THR A 188 -17.07 81.73 4.73
C THR A 188 -17.45 80.58 3.81
N LEU A 189 -18.71 80.13 3.93
CA LEU A 189 -19.36 79.21 3.01
C LEU A 189 -19.46 79.84 1.61
N SER A 190 -18.98 79.12 0.60
CA SER A 190 -19.40 79.32 -0.78
C SER A 190 -19.43 77.95 -1.47
N GLY A 191 -20.63 77.55 -1.88
CA GLY A 191 -20.88 76.30 -2.59
C GLY A 191 -22.28 75.77 -2.36
N ALA A 192 -23.28 76.41 -2.99
CA ALA A 192 -24.64 75.89 -3.04
C ALA A 192 -24.75 74.81 -4.12
N ALA A 193 -24.85 73.54 -3.69
CA ALA A 193 -25.46 72.37 -4.34
C ALA A 193 -24.98 71.17 -3.49
N SER A 194 -25.72 70.64 -2.52
CA SER A 194 -27.10 70.15 -2.52
C SER A 194 -27.62 70.13 -1.08
N SER A 195 -28.85 70.59 -0.87
CA SER A 195 -29.55 70.52 0.41
C SER A 195 -30.07 69.10 0.64
N GLU A 196 -29.21 68.17 1.04
CA GLU A 196 -29.59 66.87 1.60
C GLU A 196 -29.35 66.89 3.11
N ASN A 197 -30.22 66.22 3.88
CA ASN A 197 -30.25 66.22 5.34
C ASN A 197 -28.87 65.95 5.97
N VAL A 198 -28.11 67.00 6.26
CA VAL A 198 -26.86 66.90 7.01
C VAL A 198 -27.23 66.46 8.43
N PRO A 199 -26.76 65.29 8.90
CA PRO A 199 -27.04 64.83 10.26
C PRO A 199 -26.67 65.91 11.27
N LEU A 200 -27.55 66.16 12.24
CA LEU A 200 -27.30 67.16 13.27
C LEU A 200 -26.61 66.50 14.46
N CYS A 201 -25.60 67.17 14.99
CA CYS A 201 -24.96 66.80 16.25
C CYS A 201 -25.99 66.88 17.37
N GLU A 202 -26.08 65.82 18.18
CA GLU A 202 -27.06 65.70 19.26
C GLU A 202 -26.83 66.71 20.40
N ILE A 203 -25.62 67.25 20.52
CA ILE A 203 -25.22 68.20 21.58
C ILE A 203 -25.49 69.64 21.13
N HIS A 204 -24.90 70.04 20.00
CA HIS A 204 -24.95 71.44 19.55
C HIS A 204 -26.06 71.71 18.53
N ASN A 205 -26.78 70.68 18.07
CA ASN A 205 -27.83 70.75 17.04
C ASN A 205 -27.35 71.45 15.75
N ARG A 206 -26.09 71.17 15.40
CA ARG A 206 -25.36 71.73 14.26
C ARG A 206 -24.98 70.64 13.28
N GLY A 207 -24.85 70.98 12.01
CA GLY A 207 -24.50 70.00 10.98
C GLY A 207 -23.17 69.30 11.30
N ILE A 208 -23.18 67.97 11.25
CA ILE A 208 -21.99 67.15 11.32
C ILE A 208 -21.27 67.26 9.97
N LEU A 209 -20.12 67.92 10.00
CA LEU A 209 -19.34 68.27 8.79
C LEU A 209 -17.88 67.82 8.91
N LEU A 210 -17.43 67.45 10.11
CA LEU A 210 -16.06 67.05 10.40
C LEU A 210 -16.01 65.59 10.87
N TYR A 211 -14.88 64.95 10.68
CA TYR A 211 -14.54 63.63 11.20
C TYR A 211 -13.27 63.76 12.04
N CYS A 212 -13.35 63.36 13.31
CA CYS A 212 -12.19 63.28 14.19
C CYS A 212 -11.51 61.94 13.97
N LYS A 213 -10.31 61.93 13.38
CA LYS A 213 -9.51 60.72 13.14
C LYS A 213 -9.04 60.08 14.44
N SER A 214 -8.74 60.91 15.45
CA SER A 214 -8.27 60.44 16.76
C SER A 214 -9.31 59.58 17.47
N ASP A 215 -10.58 60.00 17.44
CA ASP A 215 -11.67 59.33 18.14
C ASP A 215 -12.59 58.51 17.21
N GLN A 216 -12.35 58.57 15.91
CA GLN A 216 -13.11 57.90 14.85
C GLN A 216 -14.62 58.20 14.87
N VAL A 217 -14.97 59.46 15.08
CA VAL A 217 -16.36 59.93 15.16
C VAL A 217 -16.60 61.14 14.27
N CYS A 218 -17.79 61.23 13.67
CA CYS A 218 -18.22 62.42 12.95
C CYS A 218 -18.73 63.47 13.94
N ILE A 219 -18.23 64.70 13.86
CA ILE A 219 -18.50 65.78 14.79
C ILE A 219 -18.96 67.07 14.05
N CYS A 220 -19.57 67.99 14.79
CA CYS A 220 -19.85 69.34 14.29
C CYS A 220 -18.69 70.31 14.62
N PRO A 221 -18.62 71.50 13.99
CA PRO A 221 -17.56 72.48 14.26
C PRO A 221 -17.50 72.98 15.71
N GLU A 222 -18.62 72.98 16.43
CA GLU A 222 -18.64 73.34 17.85
C GLU A 222 -17.97 72.28 18.74
N CYS A 223 -18.18 70.98 18.47
CA CYS A 223 -17.47 69.89 19.15
C CYS A 223 -15.95 69.95 18.94
N GLU A 224 -15.50 70.34 17.74
CA GLU A 224 -14.06 70.52 17.45
C GLU A 224 -13.42 71.55 18.39
N ILE A 225 -14.13 72.63 18.71
CA ILE A 225 -13.59 73.71 19.54
C ILE A 225 -13.65 73.36 21.04
N GLU A 226 -14.72 72.68 21.47
CA GLU A 226 -14.98 72.45 22.89
C GLU A 226 -14.29 71.18 23.42
N ASP A 227 -14.41 70.06 22.69
CA ASP A 227 -14.05 68.73 23.20
C ASP A 227 -12.94 68.04 22.38
N HIS A 228 -12.69 68.46 21.13
CA HIS A 228 -11.71 67.84 20.23
C HIS A 228 -10.65 68.84 19.71
N ASN A 229 -10.35 69.88 20.48
CA ASN A 229 -9.53 71.04 20.07
C ASN A 229 -8.07 70.69 19.76
N ASP A 230 -7.56 69.59 20.31
CA ASP A 230 -6.20 69.10 20.11
C ASP A 230 -6.16 67.77 19.34
N HIS A 231 -7.28 67.35 18.74
CA HIS A 231 -7.40 66.10 18.00
C HIS A 231 -7.27 66.32 16.48
N ASP A 232 -6.90 65.27 15.76
CA ASP A 232 -6.78 65.34 14.30
C ASP A 232 -8.18 65.29 13.65
N THR A 233 -8.59 66.40 13.04
CA THR A 233 -9.92 66.59 12.45
C THR A 233 -9.81 66.92 10.97
N VAL A 234 -10.69 66.31 10.17
CA VAL A 234 -10.81 66.54 8.72
C VAL A 234 -12.28 66.73 8.35
N THR A 235 -12.58 67.27 7.17
CA THR A 235 -13.98 67.29 6.68
C THR A 235 -14.46 65.88 6.37
N VAL A 236 -15.74 65.58 6.64
CA VAL A 236 -16.34 64.27 6.35
C VAL A 236 -16.21 63.92 4.86
N GLU A 237 -16.34 64.88 3.96
CA GLU A 237 -16.19 64.66 2.52
C GLU A 237 -14.77 64.20 2.15
N ALA A 238 -13.74 64.80 2.77
CA ALA A 238 -12.34 64.42 2.53
C ALA A 238 -12.06 63.01 3.05
N GLU A 239 -12.51 62.69 4.28
CA GLU A 239 -12.35 61.35 4.85
C GLU A 239 -13.12 60.29 4.06
N TRP A 240 -14.34 60.63 3.62
CA TRP A 240 -15.15 59.74 2.80
C TRP A 240 -14.49 59.42 1.46
N MET A 241 -13.84 60.40 0.82
CA MET A 241 -13.12 60.16 -0.43
C MET A 241 -11.92 59.22 -0.23
N GLU A 242 -11.19 59.35 0.88
CA GLU A 242 -10.11 58.44 1.28
C GLU A 242 -10.65 57.03 1.60
N THR A 243 -11.70 56.93 2.42
CA THR A 243 -12.37 55.67 2.77
C THR A 243 -12.95 54.95 1.55
N LYS A 244 -13.52 55.71 0.59
CA LYS A 244 -14.09 55.17 -0.64
C LYS A 244 -13.03 54.57 -1.56
N MET A 245 -11.81 55.09 -1.56
CA MET A 245 -10.67 54.47 -2.26
C MET A 245 -10.33 53.13 -1.60
N LEU A 246 -10.16 53.12 -0.27
CA LEU A 246 -9.87 51.89 0.50
C LEU A 246 -10.96 50.82 0.32
N LEU A 247 -12.23 51.22 0.24
CA LEU A 247 -13.34 50.30 -0.02
C LEU A 247 -13.24 49.64 -1.41
N ARG A 248 -12.84 50.40 -2.44
CA ARG A 248 -12.66 49.82 -3.80
C ARG A 248 -11.47 48.87 -3.83
N ASP A 249 -10.37 49.23 -3.17
CA ASP A 249 -9.18 48.37 -3.09
C ASP A 249 -9.54 47.06 -2.37
N SER A 250 -10.25 47.14 -1.24
CA SER A 250 -10.71 45.96 -0.50
C SER A 250 -11.72 45.11 -1.27
N GLU A 251 -12.65 45.74 -2.02
CA GLU A 251 -13.58 45.01 -2.90
C GLU A 251 -12.82 44.27 -4.01
N GLN A 252 -11.83 44.91 -4.63
CA GLN A 252 -11.00 44.29 -5.66
C GLN A 252 -10.20 43.11 -5.08
N ASP A 253 -9.59 43.27 -3.91
CA ASP A 253 -8.86 42.19 -3.22
C ASP A 253 -9.77 40.98 -2.97
N ILE A 254 -11.02 41.21 -2.55
CA ILE A 254 -12.00 40.13 -2.34
C ILE A 254 -12.38 39.47 -3.67
N GLN A 255 -12.58 40.23 -4.75
CA GLN A 255 -12.89 39.67 -6.06
C GLN A 255 -11.74 38.82 -6.62
N ASP A 256 -10.50 39.25 -6.43
CA ASP A 256 -9.30 38.52 -6.82
C ASP A 256 -9.18 37.22 -6.03
N MET A 257 -9.36 37.29 -4.71
CA MET A 257 -9.43 36.14 -3.81
C MET A 257 -10.49 35.11 -4.22
N ILE A 258 -11.66 35.56 -4.65
CA ILE A 258 -12.73 34.67 -5.11
C ILE A 258 -12.36 34.02 -6.46
N SER A 259 -11.80 34.80 -7.38
CA SER A 259 -11.40 34.32 -8.70
C SER A 259 -10.29 33.28 -8.60
N GLU A 260 -9.33 33.50 -7.70
CA GLU A 260 -8.29 32.54 -7.37
C GLU A 260 -8.86 31.22 -6.84
N ARG A 261 -9.79 31.30 -5.86
CA ARG A 261 -10.46 30.11 -5.30
C ARG A 261 -11.26 29.34 -6.35
N ARG A 262 -11.92 30.03 -7.29
CA ARG A 262 -12.63 29.40 -8.42
C ARG A 262 -11.67 28.67 -9.36
N ARG A 263 -10.56 29.31 -9.75
CA ARG A 263 -9.51 28.66 -10.55
C ARG A 263 -8.97 27.42 -9.85
N LYS A 264 -8.74 27.51 -8.54
CA LYS A 264 -8.23 26.37 -7.76
C LYS A 264 -9.21 25.22 -7.69
N MET A 265 -10.50 25.51 -7.55
CA MET A 265 -11.56 24.50 -7.58
C MET A 265 -11.58 23.75 -8.93
N GLU A 266 -11.40 24.43 -10.05
CA GLU A 266 -11.37 23.78 -11.37
C GLU A 266 -10.14 22.90 -11.54
N GLN A 267 -8.96 23.39 -11.14
CA GLN A 267 -7.74 22.57 -11.13
C GLN A 267 -7.87 21.29 -10.30
N ILE A 268 -8.58 21.36 -9.17
CA ILE A 268 -8.84 20.19 -8.33
C ILE A 268 -9.76 19.20 -9.06
N ARG A 269 -10.81 19.67 -9.75
CA ARG A 269 -11.71 18.79 -10.54
C ARG A 269 -10.99 18.10 -11.69
N GLU A 270 -10.14 18.82 -12.41
CA GLU A 270 -9.29 18.23 -13.47
C GLU A 270 -8.36 17.16 -12.87
N SER A 271 -7.72 17.46 -11.75
CA SER A 271 -6.83 16.50 -11.05
C SER A 271 -7.57 15.23 -10.61
N VAL A 272 -8.83 15.35 -10.17
CA VAL A 272 -9.66 14.19 -9.82
C VAL A 272 -9.98 13.34 -11.05
N THR A 273 -10.30 13.97 -12.18
CA THR A 273 -10.58 13.25 -13.44
C THR A 273 -9.33 12.51 -13.95
N GLU A 274 -8.15 13.13 -13.84
CA GLU A 274 -6.87 12.48 -14.17
C GLU A 274 -6.59 11.27 -13.27
N LEU A 275 -6.88 11.39 -11.97
CA LEU A 275 -6.75 10.29 -11.02
C LEU A 275 -7.70 9.14 -11.35
N GLU A 276 -8.96 9.42 -11.69
CA GLU A 276 -9.93 8.39 -12.10
C GLU A 276 -9.44 7.61 -13.33
N MET A 277 -8.93 8.32 -14.35
CA MET A 277 -8.34 7.67 -15.52
C MET A 277 -7.09 6.85 -15.19
N ALA A 278 -6.25 7.32 -14.25
CA ALA A 278 -5.07 6.58 -13.81
C ALA A 278 -5.47 5.28 -13.10
N VAL A 279 -6.45 5.33 -12.20
CA VAL A 279 -6.99 4.16 -11.49
C VAL A 279 -7.57 3.14 -12.47
N GLU A 280 -8.33 3.60 -13.47
CA GLU A 280 -8.89 2.69 -14.49
C GLU A 280 -7.79 2.01 -15.32
N ARG A 281 -6.75 2.75 -15.73
CA ARG A 281 -5.59 2.18 -16.44
C ARG A 281 -4.87 1.15 -15.59
N GLU A 282 -4.62 1.45 -14.32
CA GLU A 282 -3.95 0.54 -13.39
C GLU A 282 -4.76 -0.75 -13.21
N THR A 283 -6.08 -0.59 -13.05
CA THR A 283 -7.02 -1.71 -12.89
C THR A 283 -7.04 -2.60 -14.13
N SER A 284 -7.29 -2.00 -15.30
CA SER A 284 -7.35 -2.71 -16.58
C SER A 284 -6.02 -3.38 -16.94
N GLY A 285 -4.90 -2.68 -16.75
CA GLY A 285 -3.56 -3.19 -16.99
C GLY A 285 -3.23 -4.40 -16.09
N THR A 286 -3.55 -4.30 -14.80
CA THR A 286 -3.36 -5.38 -13.83
C THR A 286 -4.16 -6.61 -14.24
N VAL A 287 -5.46 -6.44 -14.51
CA VAL A 287 -6.34 -7.54 -14.93
C VAL A 287 -5.80 -8.22 -16.20
N CYS A 288 -5.35 -7.45 -17.18
CA CYS A 288 -4.78 -7.98 -18.42
C CYS A 288 -3.48 -8.77 -18.18
N LEU A 289 -2.57 -8.25 -17.36
CA LEU A 289 -1.28 -8.87 -17.09
C LEU A 289 -1.44 -10.23 -16.38
N PHE A 290 -2.24 -10.27 -15.32
CA PHE A 290 -2.43 -11.49 -14.52
C PHE A 290 -3.26 -12.53 -15.28
N SER A 291 -4.29 -12.12 -16.03
CA SER A 291 -5.08 -13.05 -16.85
C SER A 291 -4.25 -13.71 -17.96
N ALA A 292 -3.30 -12.99 -18.56
CA ALA A 292 -2.39 -13.56 -19.55
C ALA A 292 -1.52 -14.69 -18.98
N LEU A 293 -0.97 -14.51 -17.77
CA LEU A 293 -0.18 -15.55 -17.09
C LEU A 293 -1.06 -16.75 -16.71
N ALA A 294 -2.20 -16.51 -16.09
CA ALA A 294 -3.13 -17.57 -15.70
C ALA A 294 -3.52 -18.43 -16.92
N SER A 295 -3.92 -17.78 -18.01
CA SER A 295 -4.29 -18.47 -19.25
C SER A 295 -3.12 -19.26 -19.85
N ALA A 296 -1.88 -18.77 -19.74
CA ALA A 296 -0.71 -19.50 -20.21
C ALA A 296 -0.43 -20.75 -19.38
N ILE A 297 -0.55 -20.66 -18.04
CA ILE A 297 -0.40 -21.80 -17.14
C ILE A 297 -1.46 -22.86 -17.44
N GLU A 298 -2.73 -22.46 -17.56
CA GLU A 298 -3.85 -23.37 -17.86
C GLU A 298 -3.65 -24.11 -19.19
N ARG A 299 -3.24 -23.38 -20.25
CA ARG A 299 -2.93 -23.98 -21.55
C ARG A 299 -1.76 -24.97 -21.46
N SER A 300 -0.66 -24.57 -20.82
CA SER A 300 0.51 -25.45 -20.66
C SER A 300 0.19 -26.70 -19.84
N GLN A 301 -0.68 -26.59 -18.83
CA GLN A 301 -1.14 -27.75 -18.05
C GLN A 301 -1.96 -28.72 -18.92
N ALA A 302 -2.91 -28.21 -19.72
CA ALA A 302 -3.71 -29.04 -20.61
C ALA A 302 -2.83 -29.76 -21.65
N GLU A 303 -1.90 -29.03 -22.27
CA GLU A 303 -0.95 -29.58 -23.26
C GLU A 303 -0.05 -30.65 -22.64
N LEU A 304 0.42 -30.45 -21.40
CA LEU A 304 1.26 -31.41 -20.69
C LEU A 304 0.51 -32.73 -20.43
N ILE A 305 -0.74 -32.64 -19.99
CA ILE A 305 -1.59 -33.82 -19.75
C ILE A 305 -1.81 -34.58 -21.07
N GLU A 306 -2.09 -33.87 -22.16
CA GLU A 306 -2.30 -34.48 -23.48
C GLU A 306 -1.05 -35.19 -24.01
N VAL A 307 0.11 -34.54 -23.94
CA VAL A 307 1.39 -35.11 -24.39
C VAL A 307 1.78 -36.33 -23.56
N MET A 308 1.58 -36.28 -22.23
CA MET A 308 1.82 -37.43 -21.36
C MET A 308 0.89 -38.60 -21.68
N ASP A 309 -0.41 -38.34 -21.95
CA ASP A 309 -1.37 -39.37 -22.30
C ASP A 309 -1.09 -40.01 -23.67
N ASN A 310 -0.68 -39.21 -24.65
CA ASN A 310 -0.27 -39.69 -25.97
C ASN A 310 1.00 -40.55 -25.88
N SER A 311 2.01 -40.11 -25.13
CA SER A 311 3.24 -40.87 -24.89
C SER A 311 2.95 -42.20 -24.19
N ARG A 312 2.06 -42.20 -23.18
CA ARG A 312 1.60 -43.43 -22.50
C ARG A 312 0.92 -44.39 -23.47
N ARG A 313 -0.06 -43.93 -24.26
CA ARG A 313 -0.78 -44.78 -25.23
C ARG A 313 0.16 -45.35 -26.29
N SER A 314 1.11 -44.56 -26.78
CA SER A 314 2.11 -45.03 -27.74
C SER A 314 3.02 -46.11 -27.14
N ALA A 315 3.45 -45.94 -25.89
CA ALA A 315 4.28 -46.92 -25.19
C ALA A 315 3.51 -48.22 -24.91
N GLU A 316 2.25 -48.13 -24.50
CA GLU A 316 1.35 -49.29 -24.32
C GLU A 316 1.19 -50.06 -25.64
N HIS A 317 0.88 -49.37 -26.74
CA HIS A 317 0.75 -50.00 -28.04
C HIS A 317 2.05 -50.67 -28.52
N GLN A 318 3.20 -50.02 -28.28
CA GLN A 318 4.50 -50.59 -28.61
C GLN A 318 4.79 -51.84 -27.75
N ALA A 319 4.45 -51.81 -26.46
CA ALA A 319 4.59 -52.96 -25.57
C ALA A 319 3.72 -54.13 -26.03
N ASP A 320 2.44 -53.90 -26.34
CA ASP A 320 1.51 -54.92 -26.84
C ASP A 320 2.02 -55.56 -28.14
N ALA A 321 2.55 -54.75 -29.06
CA ALA A 321 3.13 -55.26 -30.30
C ALA A 321 4.37 -56.14 -30.05
N MET A 322 5.23 -55.76 -29.09
CA MET A 322 6.39 -56.57 -28.70
C MET A 322 5.97 -57.87 -28.01
N ILE A 323 5.02 -57.81 -27.07
CA ILE A 323 4.48 -58.98 -26.36
C ILE A 323 3.85 -59.95 -27.36
N HIS A 324 3.00 -59.46 -28.26
CA HIS A 324 2.33 -60.31 -29.23
C HIS A 324 3.30 -61.01 -30.19
N GLN A 325 4.41 -60.36 -30.53
CA GLN A 325 5.47 -60.99 -31.33
C GLN A 325 6.20 -62.09 -30.53
N LEU A 326 6.49 -61.84 -29.26
CA LEU A 326 7.09 -62.84 -28.37
C LEU A 326 6.16 -64.04 -28.14
N GLU A 327 4.86 -63.80 -27.96
CA GLU A 327 3.85 -64.86 -27.84
C GLU A 327 3.85 -65.78 -29.06
N LYS A 328 3.90 -65.23 -30.28
CA LYS A 328 4.00 -66.01 -31.52
C LYS A 328 5.30 -66.81 -31.63
N GLU A 329 6.42 -66.22 -31.22
CA GLU A 329 7.72 -66.92 -31.18
C GLU A 329 7.68 -68.08 -30.18
N ILE A 330 7.08 -67.88 -29.01
CA ILE A 330 6.89 -68.93 -27.98
C ILE A 330 5.98 -70.04 -28.49
N GLU A 331 4.83 -69.71 -29.10
CA GLU A 331 3.89 -70.70 -29.63
C GLU A 331 4.54 -71.59 -30.70
N GLU A 332 5.35 -71.03 -31.60
CA GLU A 332 6.07 -71.81 -32.61
C GLU A 332 7.13 -72.72 -31.99
N LEU A 333 7.87 -72.21 -30.99
CA LEU A 333 8.86 -73.01 -30.26
C LEU A 333 8.19 -74.18 -29.52
N GLN A 334 7.07 -73.93 -28.85
CA GLN A 334 6.28 -74.96 -28.16
C GLN A 334 5.71 -76.00 -29.13
N ARG A 335 5.22 -75.58 -30.31
CA ARG A 335 4.75 -76.52 -31.36
C ARG A 335 5.87 -77.46 -31.82
N ARG A 336 7.08 -76.94 -32.03
CA ARG A 336 8.22 -77.76 -32.43
C ARG A 336 8.71 -78.68 -31.33
N GLU A 337 8.73 -78.20 -30.08
CA GLU A 337 9.04 -79.02 -28.92
C GLU A 337 8.08 -80.22 -28.81
N ALA A 338 6.77 -79.98 -28.94
CA ALA A 338 5.76 -81.04 -28.90
C ALA A 338 5.94 -82.04 -30.06
N ALA A 339 6.15 -81.55 -31.30
CA ALA A 339 6.38 -82.42 -32.46
C ALA A 339 7.66 -83.27 -32.31
N LEU A 340 8.72 -82.72 -31.72
CA LEU A 340 9.93 -83.46 -31.40
C LEU A 340 9.68 -84.53 -30.33
N ALA A 341 8.87 -84.24 -29.32
CA ALA A 341 8.49 -85.20 -28.28
C ALA A 341 7.63 -86.35 -28.85
N GLU A 342 6.70 -86.07 -29.75
CA GLU A 342 5.92 -87.10 -30.46
C GLU A 342 6.81 -87.96 -31.37
N LEU A 343 7.71 -87.33 -32.14
CA LEU A 343 8.64 -88.04 -33.03
C LEU A 343 9.57 -88.97 -32.23
N ALA A 344 9.97 -88.57 -31.03
CA ALA A 344 10.79 -89.39 -30.13
C ALA A 344 10.06 -90.65 -29.60
N GLN A 345 8.72 -90.64 -29.57
CA GLN A 345 7.89 -91.78 -29.15
C GLN A 345 7.46 -92.67 -30.32
N SER A 346 7.70 -92.25 -31.57
CA SER A 346 7.31 -92.98 -32.77
C SER A 346 8.23 -94.18 -33.04
N GLU A 347 7.64 -95.35 -33.31
CA GLU A 347 8.37 -96.55 -33.74
C GLU A 347 8.66 -96.58 -35.26
N ASP A 348 8.12 -95.63 -36.05
CA ASP A 348 8.47 -95.50 -37.48
C ASP A 348 9.81 -94.77 -37.65
N HIS A 349 10.90 -95.53 -37.57
CA HIS A 349 12.27 -95.02 -37.68
C HIS A 349 12.56 -94.30 -39.01
N VAL A 350 11.89 -94.67 -40.11
CA VAL A 350 12.09 -94.02 -41.41
C VAL A 350 11.47 -92.63 -41.42
N HIS A 351 10.26 -92.49 -40.87
CA HIS A 351 9.62 -91.19 -40.67
C HIS A 351 10.43 -90.30 -39.71
N CYS A 352 10.95 -90.87 -38.61
CA CYS A 352 11.78 -90.14 -37.64
C CYS A 352 13.04 -89.54 -38.27
N VAL A 353 13.82 -90.34 -38.99
CA VAL A 353 15.08 -89.87 -39.62
C VAL A 353 14.80 -88.82 -40.72
N LYS A 354 13.70 -88.93 -41.45
CA LYS A 354 13.33 -87.95 -42.50
C LYS A 354 12.82 -86.62 -41.93
N THR A 355 12.07 -86.64 -40.84
CA THR A 355 11.37 -85.45 -40.29
C THR A 355 12.20 -84.70 -39.25
N PHE A 356 13.13 -85.39 -38.56
CA PHE A 356 13.98 -84.79 -37.53
C PHE A 356 14.81 -83.58 -38.01
N PRO A 357 15.48 -83.60 -39.18
CA PRO A 357 16.28 -82.45 -39.63
C PRO A 357 15.46 -81.16 -39.80
N SER A 358 14.22 -81.29 -40.29
CA SER A 358 13.31 -80.14 -40.47
C SER A 358 12.83 -79.56 -39.14
N LEU A 359 12.63 -80.40 -38.11
CA LEU A 359 12.15 -79.95 -36.80
C LEU A 359 13.26 -79.46 -35.87
N SER A 360 14.47 -80.03 -35.98
CA SER A 360 15.63 -79.69 -35.15
C SER A 360 16.33 -78.39 -35.55
N THR A 361 16.07 -77.89 -36.76
CA THR A 361 16.63 -76.62 -37.21
C THR A 361 15.94 -75.45 -36.49
N PRO A 362 16.68 -74.60 -35.73
CA PRO A 362 16.08 -73.50 -34.99
C PRO A 362 15.38 -72.49 -35.91
N PRO A 363 14.22 -71.94 -35.53
CA PRO A 363 13.58 -70.87 -36.29
C PRO A 363 14.43 -69.59 -36.26
N VAL A 364 14.32 -68.79 -37.31
CA VAL A 364 14.91 -67.45 -37.33
C VAL A 364 14.07 -66.54 -36.43
N THR A 365 14.61 -66.20 -35.26
CA THR A 365 13.95 -65.29 -34.30
C THR A 365 14.70 -63.96 -34.21
N LYS A 366 13.99 -62.94 -33.72
CA LYS A 366 14.57 -61.62 -33.46
C LYS A 366 15.43 -61.67 -32.19
N ASN A 367 16.53 -60.92 -32.16
CA ASN A 367 17.31 -60.74 -30.93
C ASN A 367 16.64 -59.68 -30.03
N TRP A 368 16.26 -60.08 -28.81
CA TRP A 368 15.53 -59.26 -27.85
C TRP A 368 16.40 -58.61 -26.75
N THR A 369 17.70 -58.90 -26.68
CA THR A 369 18.56 -58.51 -25.54
C THR A 369 18.75 -56.99 -25.33
N GLY A 370 18.50 -56.17 -26.35
CA GLY A 370 18.63 -54.71 -26.28
C GLY A 370 17.34 -53.92 -26.54
N VAL A 371 16.18 -54.59 -26.58
CA VAL A 371 14.91 -53.94 -26.88
C VAL A 371 14.33 -53.32 -25.61
N SER A 372 14.07 -52.02 -25.61
CA SER A 372 13.44 -51.30 -24.51
C SER A 372 12.35 -50.35 -25.00
N LEU A 373 11.46 -49.95 -24.09
CA LEU A 373 10.43 -48.94 -24.36
C LEU A 373 11.03 -47.54 -24.28
N ASN A 374 10.54 -46.64 -25.13
CA ASN A 374 10.84 -45.22 -24.98
C ASN A 374 10.11 -44.67 -23.75
N THR A 375 10.86 -44.11 -22.81
CA THR A 375 10.34 -43.50 -21.57
C THR A 375 10.34 -41.97 -21.61
N ASP A 376 10.78 -41.36 -22.71
CA ASP A 376 10.68 -39.92 -22.91
C ASP A 376 9.23 -39.52 -23.16
N LEU A 377 8.72 -38.67 -22.28
CA LEU A 377 7.36 -38.15 -22.34
C LEU A 377 7.23 -36.94 -23.28
N GLY A 378 8.34 -36.36 -23.77
CA GLY A 378 8.31 -35.21 -24.67
C GLY A 378 7.96 -33.88 -24.00
N THR A 379 7.94 -33.82 -22.66
CA THR A 379 7.45 -32.67 -21.89
C THR A 379 8.41 -31.49 -21.85
N ALA A 380 9.68 -31.68 -22.24
CA ALA A 380 10.75 -30.69 -22.07
C ALA A 380 10.52 -29.39 -22.84
N ALA A 381 9.82 -29.43 -23.99
CA ALA A 381 9.51 -28.24 -24.77
C ALA A 381 8.45 -27.37 -24.07
N ILE A 382 7.42 -28.00 -23.50
CA ILE A 382 6.33 -27.33 -22.77
C ILE A 382 6.88 -26.64 -21.53
N TYR A 383 7.72 -27.34 -20.74
CA TYR A 383 8.35 -26.73 -19.56
C TYR A 383 9.23 -25.52 -19.91
N ARG A 384 9.99 -25.57 -21.03
CA ARG A 384 10.78 -24.42 -21.50
C ARG A 384 9.90 -23.23 -21.90
N SER A 385 8.81 -23.48 -22.61
CA SER A 385 7.85 -22.45 -23.01
C SER A 385 7.20 -21.77 -21.80
N LEU A 386 6.78 -22.57 -20.81
CA LEU A 386 6.20 -22.08 -19.57
C LEU A 386 7.20 -21.23 -18.77
N ALA A 387 8.45 -21.69 -18.63
CA ALA A 387 9.51 -20.94 -17.96
C ALA A 387 9.75 -19.58 -18.62
N ALA A 388 9.84 -19.53 -19.96
CA ALA A 388 10.00 -18.28 -20.70
C ALA A 388 8.82 -17.31 -20.50
N THR A 389 7.60 -17.84 -20.39
CA THR A 389 6.40 -17.03 -20.11
C THR A 389 6.45 -16.43 -18.70
N VAL A 390 6.86 -17.20 -17.69
CA VAL A 390 7.03 -16.71 -16.32
C VAL A 390 8.12 -15.63 -16.25
N GLU A 391 9.26 -15.83 -16.93
CA GLU A 391 10.32 -14.83 -17.02
C GLU A 391 9.84 -13.54 -17.70
N LYS A 392 9.02 -13.66 -18.75
CA LYS A 392 8.39 -12.50 -19.39
C LYS A 392 7.48 -11.75 -18.43
N PHE A 393 6.59 -12.45 -17.73
CA PHE A 393 5.71 -11.85 -16.74
C PHE A 393 6.49 -11.12 -15.64
N GLN A 394 7.58 -11.71 -15.14
CA GLN A 394 8.46 -11.05 -14.16
C GLN A 394 9.11 -9.78 -14.71
N ARG A 395 9.49 -9.77 -16.00
CA ARG A 395 10.04 -8.57 -16.65
C ARG A 395 8.98 -7.48 -16.80
N ASP A 396 7.79 -7.85 -17.24
CA ASP A 396 6.68 -6.92 -17.42
C ASP A 396 6.25 -6.32 -16.06
N LEU A 397 6.18 -7.11 -14.99
CA LEU A 397 5.96 -6.63 -13.61
C LEU A 397 7.00 -5.61 -13.18
N ARG A 398 8.29 -5.88 -13.39
CA ARG A 398 9.36 -4.93 -13.04
C ARG A 398 9.22 -3.61 -13.79
N ASN A 399 8.88 -3.67 -15.07
CA ASN A 399 8.66 -2.48 -15.89
C ASN A 399 7.48 -1.65 -15.35
N ILE A 400 6.36 -2.30 -14.99
CA ILE A 400 5.20 -1.62 -14.40
C ILE A 400 5.53 -0.99 -13.04
N LEU A 401 6.34 -1.65 -12.20
CA LEU A 401 6.80 -1.07 -10.93
C LEU A 401 7.62 0.21 -11.13
N GLU A 402 8.33 0.34 -12.25
CA GLU A 402 9.15 1.52 -12.54
C GLU A 402 8.41 2.60 -13.32
N HIS A 403 7.43 2.24 -14.16
CA HIS A 403 6.85 3.15 -15.16
C HIS A 403 5.32 3.23 -15.14
N GLY A 404 4.64 2.43 -14.30
CA GLY A 404 3.19 2.26 -14.31
C GLY A 404 2.69 1.58 -15.60
N PHE A 405 1.38 1.41 -15.73
CA PHE A 405 0.83 0.86 -16.98
C PHE A 405 0.90 1.89 -18.12
N PRO A 406 1.41 1.50 -19.31
CA PRO A 406 1.53 2.41 -20.44
C PRO A 406 0.16 2.91 -20.89
N SER A 407 0.05 4.23 -21.11
CA SER A 407 -1.18 4.84 -21.62
C SER A 407 -1.39 4.43 -23.09
N PRO A 408 -2.58 3.95 -23.47
CA PRO A 408 -2.83 3.47 -24.82
C PRO A 408 -3.20 4.65 -25.74
N ILE A 409 -2.29 5.59 -26.03
CA ILE A 409 -2.44 6.53 -27.15
C ILE A 409 -1.09 6.79 -27.82
N LEU A 410 -1.07 6.49 -29.13
CA LEU A 410 -0.13 6.82 -30.20
C LEU A 410 1.19 7.54 -29.85
N GLU A 411 2.27 7.01 -30.43
CA GLU A 411 3.43 7.79 -30.84
C GLU A 411 2.99 9.05 -31.61
N ALA A 412 3.00 10.20 -30.94
CA ALA A 412 3.35 11.50 -31.50
C ALA A 412 3.51 12.50 -30.35
N SER A 413 4.73 13.03 -30.25
CA SER A 413 5.09 14.17 -29.40
C SER A 413 4.11 15.33 -29.59
N LEU A 414 3.38 15.67 -28.53
CA LEU A 414 3.13 17.05 -28.11
C LEU A 414 3.28 17.07 -26.59
N ALA A 415 4.16 17.95 -26.12
CA ALA A 415 4.40 18.23 -24.73
C ALA A 415 3.09 18.54 -24.00
N GLN A 416 2.49 17.51 -23.40
CA GLN A 416 1.56 17.69 -22.30
C GLN A 416 2.41 17.64 -21.04
N THR A 417 2.54 18.80 -20.42
CA THR A 417 2.93 18.95 -19.02
C THR A 417 1.96 18.14 -18.18
N LYS A 418 2.22 16.83 -18.03
CA LYS A 418 1.74 16.05 -16.91
C LYS A 418 2.03 16.88 -15.65
N PRO A 419 1.12 16.99 -14.67
CA PRO A 419 1.58 17.22 -13.32
C PRO A 419 2.57 16.09 -13.08
N ARG A 420 3.88 16.41 -12.99
CA ARG A 420 4.88 15.41 -12.62
C ARG A 420 4.34 14.78 -11.35
N GLU A 421 3.97 13.51 -11.40
CA GLU A 421 3.95 12.68 -10.20
C GLU A 421 5.32 12.92 -9.58
N ARG A 422 5.34 13.69 -8.50
CA ARG A 422 6.60 14.15 -7.93
C ARG A 422 7.31 12.89 -7.47
N LYS A 423 8.40 12.55 -8.13
CA LYS A 423 9.23 11.41 -7.73
C LYS A 423 9.68 11.67 -6.29
N MET A 424 9.90 10.64 -5.48
CA MET A 424 10.40 10.86 -4.10
C MET A 424 11.68 11.71 -4.08
N GLN A 425 12.49 11.55 -5.12
CA GLN A 425 13.70 12.33 -5.39
C GLN A 425 13.44 13.83 -5.61
N ASP A 426 12.23 14.23 -6.03
CA ASP A 426 11.85 15.65 -6.18
C ASP A 426 11.73 16.36 -4.82
N PHE A 427 11.69 15.59 -3.72
CA PHE A 427 11.67 16.09 -2.35
C PHE A 427 13.05 16.00 -1.68
N ALA A 428 14.13 15.85 -2.46
CA ALA A 428 15.48 15.70 -1.95
C ALA A 428 15.87 16.86 -1.00
N LEU A 429 16.21 16.51 0.23
CA LEU A 429 16.74 17.39 1.26
C LEU A 429 18.26 17.20 1.34
N ASN A 430 19.00 18.29 1.19
CA ASN A 430 20.46 18.27 1.27
C ASN A 430 20.94 18.28 2.73
N VAL A 431 20.84 17.13 3.41
CA VAL A 431 21.13 17.03 4.84
C VAL A 431 22.63 17.18 5.14
N THR A 432 23.00 18.02 6.10
CA THR A 432 24.35 18.13 6.67
C THR A 432 24.34 17.81 8.16
N LEU A 433 25.43 17.25 8.68
CA LEU A 433 25.53 16.85 10.08
C LEU A 433 25.83 18.05 10.98
N ASP A 434 25.15 18.14 12.13
CA ASP A 434 25.40 19.19 13.11
C ASP A 434 26.42 18.75 14.17
N SER A 435 27.64 19.27 14.04
CA SER A 435 28.76 19.04 14.96
C SER A 435 28.50 19.49 16.40
N ASN A 436 27.56 20.41 16.62
CA ASN A 436 27.17 20.85 17.96
C ASN A 436 26.40 19.75 18.71
N THR A 437 25.63 18.93 17.99
CA THR A 437 24.86 17.82 18.58
C THR A 437 25.67 16.54 18.71
N ALA A 438 26.74 16.40 17.92
CA ALA A 438 27.49 15.16 17.78
C ALA A 438 28.11 14.69 19.10
N HIS A 439 27.91 13.41 19.42
CA HIS A 439 28.59 12.78 20.54
C HIS A 439 30.12 12.89 20.42
N PRO A 440 30.90 13.13 21.50
CA PRO A 440 32.34 13.42 21.41
C PRO A 440 33.24 12.32 20.80
N ARG A 441 32.73 11.10 20.66
CA ARG A 441 33.42 9.99 19.96
C ARG A 441 33.18 9.97 18.45
N LEU A 442 32.23 10.75 17.95
CA LEU A 442 31.96 10.80 16.53
C LEU A 442 33.02 11.65 15.83
N VAL A 443 33.44 11.17 14.67
CA VAL A 443 34.25 11.94 13.74
C VAL A 443 33.36 12.23 12.54
N LEU A 444 33.35 13.50 12.13
CA LEU A 444 32.61 14.00 10.99
C LEU A 444 33.60 14.33 9.87
N SER A 445 33.22 14.05 8.62
CA SER A 445 33.98 14.54 7.46
C SER A 445 33.91 16.07 7.35
N GLU A 446 34.86 16.65 6.62
CA GLU A 446 34.95 18.11 6.40
C GLU A 446 33.70 18.68 5.73
N ASP A 447 33.09 17.93 4.81
CA ASP A 447 31.85 18.28 4.11
C ASP A 447 30.57 18.04 4.95
N LEU A 448 30.72 17.51 6.17
CA LEU A 448 29.64 17.15 7.09
C LEU A 448 28.62 16.17 6.50
N LYS A 449 29.04 15.31 5.55
CA LYS A 449 28.21 14.26 4.95
C LYS A 449 28.45 12.87 5.53
N SER A 450 29.60 12.64 6.14
CA SER A 450 29.99 11.33 6.67
C SER A 450 30.20 11.35 8.17
N VAL A 451 29.78 10.27 8.85
CA VAL A 451 30.00 10.09 10.28
C VAL A 451 30.37 8.67 10.64
N TRP A 452 31.39 8.51 11.49
CA TRP A 452 31.80 7.23 12.06
C TRP A 452 32.18 7.38 13.52
N CYS A 453 32.20 6.26 14.24
CA CYS A 453 32.67 6.24 15.62
C CYS A 453 34.19 6.09 15.65
N GLY A 454 34.88 7.12 16.14
CA GLY A 454 36.31 7.06 16.40
C GLY A 454 36.68 6.27 17.65
N ASP A 455 37.98 5.99 17.76
CA ASP A 455 38.56 5.28 18.90
C ASP A 455 38.75 6.18 20.12
N ARG A 456 38.94 7.48 19.90
CA ARG A 456 39.21 8.48 20.94
C ARG A 456 37.97 9.31 21.26
N HIS A 457 37.91 9.77 22.51
CA HIS A 457 36.96 10.78 22.94
C HIS A 457 37.59 12.15 22.69
N HIS A 458 36.98 12.97 21.83
CA HIS A 458 37.50 14.29 21.52
C HIS A 458 37.14 15.27 22.66
N HIS A 459 38.04 16.20 22.93
CA HIS A 459 37.81 17.24 23.92
C HIS A 459 36.98 18.37 23.30
N VAL A 460 35.66 18.23 23.36
CA VAL A 460 34.68 19.21 22.83
C VAL A 460 33.84 19.79 23.97
N PRO A 461 33.31 21.03 23.84
CA PRO A 461 32.47 21.63 24.87
C PRO A 461 31.21 20.80 25.14
N ASP A 462 30.87 20.58 26.41
CA ASP A 462 29.61 19.97 26.82
C ASP A 462 28.51 21.03 26.81
N THR A 463 27.67 21.02 25.77
CA THR A 463 26.53 21.92 25.61
C THR A 463 25.21 21.15 25.73
N PRO A 464 24.09 21.80 26.06
CA PRO A 464 22.79 21.13 26.18
C PRO A 464 22.37 20.33 24.94
N GLU A 465 22.76 20.78 23.75
CA GLU A 465 22.42 20.19 22.45
C GLU A 465 23.22 18.91 22.16
N ARG A 466 24.37 18.73 22.82
CA ARG A 466 25.30 17.61 22.57
C ARG A 466 24.83 16.33 23.24
N PHE A 467 24.82 15.23 22.49
CA PHE A 467 24.65 13.89 23.06
C PHE A 467 25.88 13.45 23.87
N ASP A 468 25.70 13.06 25.13
CA ASP A 468 26.82 12.74 26.05
C ASP A 468 27.11 11.24 26.18
N ARG A 469 26.08 10.40 26.07
CA ARG A 469 26.15 8.96 26.37
C ARG A 469 26.00 8.08 25.14
N VAL A 470 25.16 8.48 24.19
CA VAL A 470 24.83 7.65 23.03
C VAL A 470 25.51 8.21 21.79
N VAL A 471 26.07 7.31 20.97
CA VAL A 471 26.97 7.64 19.87
C VAL A 471 26.16 8.03 18.63
N CYS A 472 25.49 9.19 18.69
CA CYS A 472 24.63 9.72 17.65
C CYS A 472 24.84 11.22 17.41
N VAL A 473 24.25 11.71 16.32
CA VAL A 473 24.30 13.10 15.85
C VAL A 473 23.01 13.42 15.09
N LEU A 474 22.60 14.68 15.09
CA LEU A 474 21.48 15.17 14.27
C LEU A 474 21.96 15.80 12.96
N GLY A 475 21.06 15.83 11.98
CA GLY A 475 21.15 16.75 10.85
C GLY A 475 20.89 18.19 11.28
N ARG A 476 21.40 19.15 10.52
CA ARG A 476 21.25 20.58 10.76
C ARG A 476 19.90 21.12 10.28
N GLU A 477 19.37 20.52 9.22
CA GLU A 477 18.16 20.97 8.54
C GLU A 477 16.91 20.57 9.31
N ALA A 478 16.21 21.55 9.86
CA ALA A 478 14.94 21.36 10.56
C ALA A 478 13.79 21.13 9.57
N ILE A 479 13.00 20.09 9.81
CA ILE A 479 11.79 19.76 9.06
C ILE A 479 10.57 20.17 9.89
N SER A 480 9.85 21.21 9.45
CA SER A 480 8.70 21.77 10.16
C SER A 480 7.39 21.77 9.37
N HIS A 481 7.48 21.41 8.08
CA HIS A 481 6.39 21.33 7.11
C HIS A 481 6.91 20.66 5.84
N GLY A 482 6.00 20.26 4.97
CA GLY A 482 6.28 19.70 3.65
C GLY A 482 6.78 18.27 3.65
N LYS A 483 7.25 17.86 2.46
CA LYS A 483 7.79 16.54 2.19
C LYS A 483 9.29 16.63 1.97
N HIS A 484 10.05 15.71 2.56
CA HIS A 484 11.52 15.70 2.52
C HIS A 484 12.05 14.28 2.37
N TYR A 485 13.09 14.12 1.56
CA TYR A 485 13.71 12.82 1.27
C TYR A 485 15.23 12.91 1.32
N TRP A 486 15.92 11.95 1.92
CA TRP A 486 17.37 11.82 1.81
C TRP A 486 17.80 10.37 1.85
N GLU A 487 19.01 10.11 1.36
CA GLU A 487 19.57 8.78 1.30
C GLU A 487 20.88 8.68 2.08
N VAL A 488 21.10 7.53 2.70
CA VAL A 488 22.29 7.24 3.51
C VAL A 488 22.89 5.91 3.09
N GLU A 489 24.15 5.93 2.68
CA GLU A 489 24.93 4.71 2.45
C GLU A 489 25.33 4.09 3.80
N VAL A 490 25.06 2.79 3.91
CA VAL A 490 25.29 1.96 5.09
C VAL A 490 26.15 0.73 4.78
N ASN A 491 26.73 0.67 3.58
CA ASN A 491 27.49 -0.47 3.10
C ASN A 491 28.66 -0.81 4.06
N GLY A 492 28.88 -2.11 4.27
CA GLY A 492 29.95 -2.61 5.14
C GLY A 492 29.70 -2.46 6.64
N LYS A 493 28.66 -1.76 7.10
CA LYS A 493 28.33 -1.62 8.52
C LYS A 493 27.58 -2.83 9.08
N THR A 494 27.81 -3.15 10.35
CA THR A 494 27.10 -4.22 11.08
C THR A 494 26.06 -3.69 12.03
N ASP A 495 26.19 -2.43 12.46
CA ASP A 495 25.33 -1.80 13.46
C ASP A 495 25.16 -0.31 13.14
N TRP A 496 23.91 0.17 13.13
CA TRP A 496 23.59 1.59 12.98
C TRP A 496 22.12 1.87 13.33
N ASP A 497 21.79 3.14 13.54
CA ASP A 497 20.41 3.64 13.62
C ASP A 497 20.24 4.85 12.70
N LEU A 498 19.17 4.87 11.90
CA LEU A 498 18.86 5.92 10.92
C LEU A 498 17.39 6.30 10.97
N GLY A 499 17.08 7.59 10.99
CA GLY A 499 15.70 8.07 10.95
C GLY A 499 15.58 9.55 11.27
N VAL A 500 14.60 9.90 12.11
CA VAL A 500 14.37 11.28 12.58
C VAL A 500 14.14 11.34 14.08
N ALA A 501 14.42 12.51 14.65
CA ALA A 501 14.17 12.83 16.06
C ALA A 501 13.46 14.20 16.19
N ARG A 502 12.57 14.34 17.17
CA ARG A 502 11.98 15.65 17.52
C ARG A 502 13.06 16.61 18.04
N GLN A 503 12.80 17.91 17.92
CA GLN A 503 13.66 18.95 18.48
C GLN A 503 13.89 18.76 19.99
N SER A 504 12.82 18.52 20.73
CA SER A 504 12.78 18.42 22.20
C SER A 504 13.34 17.14 22.81
N VAL A 505 13.84 16.18 22.01
CA VAL A 505 14.30 14.91 22.60
C VAL A 505 15.46 15.11 23.57
N ASN A 506 15.47 14.31 24.62
CA ASN A 506 16.53 14.34 25.63
C ASN A 506 17.90 14.00 25.01
N ARG A 507 18.91 14.81 25.32
CA ARG A 507 20.29 14.65 24.83
C ARG A 507 21.24 14.05 25.88
N LYS A 508 20.81 13.94 27.13
CA LYS A 508 21.69 13.61 28.26
C LYS A 508 21.35 12.27 28.91
N GLY A 509 22.38 11.54 29.32
CA GLY A 509 22.22 10.28 30.06
C GLY A 509 21.56 9.18 29.23
N LYS A 510 20.81 8.29 29.90
CA LYS A 510 20.16 7.16 29.23
C LYS A 510 18.97 7.67 28.43
N ILE A 511 18.93 7.35 27.14
CA ILE A 511 17.84 7.71 26.23
C ILE A 511 17.08 6.44 25.87
N ASP A 512 15.76 6.47 26.07
CA ASP A 512 14.85 5.42 25.62
C ASP A 512 14.27 5.84 24.27
N TYR A 513 14.62 5.08 23.23
CA TYR A 513 14.31 5.41 21.85
C TYR A 513 12.99 4.82 21.43
N THR A 514 11.93 5.63 21.44
CA THR A 514 10.59 5.26 20.99
C THR A 514 9.93 6.44 20.28
N PRO A 515 8.91 6.19 19.43
CA PRO A 515 8.06 7.24 18.86
C PRO A 515 7.49 8.18 19.93
N ASN A 516 7.04 7.63 21.06
CA ASN A 516 6.52 8.40 22.20
C ASN A 516 7.55 9.38 22.78
N ASN A 517 8.83 9.04 22.72
CA ASN A 517 9.94 9.89 23.14
C ASN A 517 10.53 10.71 21.97
N GLY A 518 9.83 10.77 20.84
CA GLY A 518 10.20 11.60 19.69
C GLY A 518 11.27 11.00 18.79
N PHE A 519 11.44 9.68 18.74
CA PHE A 519 12.40 9.00 17.85
C PHE A 519 11.70 8.00 16.91
N TRP A 520 11.95 8.14 15.61
CA TRP A 520 11.47 7.20 14.59
C TRP A 520 12.64 6.79 13.73
N PHE A 521 13.18 5.60 13.95
CA PHE A 521 14.34 5.11 13.21
C PHE A 521 14.33 3.60 13.00
N LEU A 522 15.05 3.20 11.96
CA LEU A 522 15.43 1.83 11.66
C LEU A 522 16.79 1.52 12.29
N SER A 523 16.88 0.41 13.01
CA SER A 523 18.12 -0.14 13.56
C SER A 523 18.60 -1.33 12.73
N LEU A 524 19.90 -1.41 12.46
CA LEU A 524 20.59 -2.65 12.11
C LEU A 524 21.42 -3.13 13.31
N ARG A 525 21.33 -4.42 13.65
CA ARG A 525 22.19 -5.08 14.64
C ARG A 525 22.72 -6.40 14.09
N ASP A 526 23.92 -6.79 14.52
CA ASP A 526 24.54 -8.06 14.15
C ASP A 526 24.57 -8.32 12.62
N LYS A 527 24.71 -7.26 11.81
CA LYS A 527 24.75 -7.30 10.32
C LYS A 527 23.45 -7.70 9.61
N GLN A 528 22.47 -8.29 10.29
CA GLN A 528 21.29 -8.89 9.66
C GLN A 528 19.96 -8.64 10.38
N LYS A 529 19.98 -8.17 11.64
CA LYS A 529 18.75 -7.91 12.41
C LYS A 529 18.32 -6.48 12.21
N TYR A 530 17.30 -6.29 11.38
CA TYR A 530 16.66 -4.99 11.18
C TYR A 530 15.46 -4.87 12.10
N ALA A 531 15.30 -3.74 12.78
CA ALA A 531 14.16 -3.52 13.66
C ALA A 531 13.82 -2.04 13.78
N PHE A 532 12.52 -1.75 13.90
CA PHE A 532 12.01 -0.46 14.33
C PHE A 532 11.74 -0.48 15.82
N ARG A 533 12.19 0.56 16.52
CA ARG A 533 11.95 0.73 17.97
C ARG A 533 10.54 1.26 18.27
N SER A 534 9.51 0.62 17.69
CA SER A 534 8.12 0.82 18.06
C SER A 534 7.78 0.13 19.39
N GLU A 535 6.59 0.38 19.94
CA GLU A 535 6.05 -0.39 21.07
C GLU A 535 4.81 -1.17 20.60
N PRO A 536 4.87 -2.52 20.48
CA PRO A 536 6.05 -3.38 20.64
C PRO A 536 7.09 -3.18 19.52
N CYS A 537 8.34 -3.59 19.76
CA CYS A 537 9.44 -3.51 18.79
C CYS A 537 9.05 -4.31 17.52
N THR A 538 9.21 -3.71 16.35
CA THR A 538 8.86 -4.35 15.07
C THR A 538 10.13 -4.86 14.42
N ASP A 539 10.35 -6.17 14.44
CA ASP A 539 11.44 -6.80 13.67
C ASP A 539 11.10 -6.78 12.18
N VAL A 540 12.13 -6.59 11.36
CA VAL A 540 12.00 -6.44 9.90
C VAL A 540 12.79 -7.54 9.23
N GLU A 541 12.08 -8.42 8.52
CA GLU A 541 12.72 -9.39 7.63
C GLU A 541 13.12 -8.71 6.31
N MET A 542 14.43 -8.56 6.10
CA MET A 542 14.96 -8.04 4.84
C MET A 542 15.44 -9.17 3.93
N ASN A 543 14.71 -9.39 2.83
CA ASN A 543 15.08 -10.37 1.81
C ASN A 543 16.34 -9.96 1.03
N LEU A 544 16.57 -8.66 0.88
CA LEU A 544 17.75 -8.07 0.23
C LEU A 544 18.38 -7.08 1.18
N ARG A 545 19.69 -7.22 1.42
CA ARG A 545 20.43 -6.34 2.32
C ARG A 545 20.66 -4.98 1.65
N PRO A 546 20.16 -3.86 2.21
CA PRO A 546 20.43 -2.53 1.68
C PRO A 546 21.89 -2.14 1.90
N HIS A 547 22.52 -1.64 0.84
CA HIS A 547 23.72 -0.81 0.88
C HIS A 547 23.34 0.65 1.14
N LYS A 548 22.12 1.04 0.80
CA LYS A 548 21.62 2.40 0.99
C LYS A 548 20.17 2.42 1.50
N ILE A 549 19.91 3.30 2.46
CA ILE A 549 18.59 3.53 3.07
C ILE A 549 18.07 4.90 2.66
N GLY A 550 16.85 4.96 2.16
CA GLY A 550 16.12 6.19 1.90
C GLY A 550 15.18 6.49 3.06
N ILE A 551 15.14 7.74 3.52
CA ILE A 551 14.24 8.21 4.56
C ILE A 551 13.38 9.32 3.97
N PHE A 552 12.08 9.19 4.12
CA PHE A 552 11.08 10.15 3.64
C PHE A 552 10.21 10.63 4.79
N VAL A 553 9.96 11.93 4.85
CA VAL A 553 9.06 12.55 5.82
C VAL A 553 7.96 13.27 5.05
N ASP A 554 6.70 12.99 5.37
CA ASP A 554 5.55 13.80 4.98
C ASP A 554 5.00 14.43 6.25
N TYR A 555 5.38 15.69 6.51
CA TYR A 555 5.14 16.32 7.80
C TYR A 555 3.64 16.53 8.04
N GLU A 556 2.90 16.97 7.02
CA GLU A 556 1.46 17.21 7.11
C GLU A 556 0.64 15.93 7.31
N LYS A 557 1.07 14.81 6.72
CA LYS A 557 0.43 13.51 6.95
C LYS A 557 0.89 12.79 8.21
N GLY A 558 1.98 13.26 8.83
CA GLY A 558 2.51 12.59 9.99
C GLY A 558 3.30 11.32 9.68
N GLU A 559 3.88 11.19 8.49
CA GLU A 559 4.51 9.96 8.03
C GLU A 559 6.06 10.04 8.08
N VAL A 560 6.70 8.98 8.59
CA VAL A 560 8.14 8.73 8.40
C VAL A 560 8.31 7.37 7.74
N SER A 561 8.74 7.36 6.48
CA SER A 561 8.86 6.16 5.66
C SER A 561 10.31 5.81 5.36
N PHE A 562 10.61 4.52 5.32
CA PHE A 562 11.95 3.96 5.10
C PHE A 562 11.95 3.09 3.84
N TYR A 563 13.03 3.17 3.05
CA TYR A 563 13.16 2.49 1.77
C TYR A 563 14.52 1.81 1.64
N ASN A 564 14.52 0.61 1.07
CA ASN A 564 15.73 -0.01 0.54
C ASN A 564 15.93 0.57 -0.86
N VAL A 565 16.91 1.48 -0.99
CA VAL A 565 17.12 2.23 -2.24
C VAL A 565 17.61 1.29 -3.35
N ASP A 566 18.49 0.35 -3.01
CA ASP A 566 19.07 -0.59 -3.98
C ASP A 566 18.00 -1.49 -4.60
N ALA A 567 17.06 -1.95 -3.78
CA ALA A 567 15.95 -2.79 -4.24
C ALA A 567 14.76 -1.98 -4.76
N LYS A 568 14.76 -0.65 -4.59
CA LYS A 568 13.59 0.24 -4.81
C LYS A 568 12.33 -0.24 -4.08
N VAL A 569 12.48 -0.75 -2.86
CA VAL A 569 11.39 -1.35 -2.06
C VAL A 569 11.15 -0.55 -0.80
N HIS A 570 9.87 -0.28 -0.51
CA HIS A 570 9.41 0.24 0.78
C HIS A 570 9.68 -0.76 1.91
N ILE A 571 10.22 -0.27 3.03
CA ILE A 571 10.50 -1.08 4.22
C ILE A 571 9.37 -0.94 5.22
N TYR A 572 9.04 0.29 5.62
CA TYR A 572 8.05 0.58 6.66
C TYR A 572 7.69 2.06 6.72
N THR A 573 6.53 2.38 7.29
CA THR A 573 6.09 3.75 7.56
C THR A 573 5.54 3.88 8.98
N PHE A 574 6.13 4.79 9.76
CA PHE A 574 5.51 5.28 10.99
C PHE A 574 4.44 6.32 10.67
N HIS A 575 3.40 6.35 11.50
CA HIS A 575 2.37 7.37 11.49
C HIS A 575 2.30 7.99 12.88
N ASP A 576 2.41 9.31 12.97
CA ASP A 576 2.37 10.07 14.22
C ASP A 576 1.86 11.50 13.96
N ILE A 577 1.62 12.28 14.99
CA ILE A 577 1.27 13.70 14.87
C ILE A 577 2.52 14.51 15.21
N PHE A 578 2.98 15.33 14.26
CA PHE A 578 4.14 16.19 14.47
C PHE A 578 3.71 17.58 14.93
N THR A 579 4.16 17.98 16.11
CA THR A 579 3.86 19.29 16.73
C THR A 579 5.09 20.19 16.83
N GLU A 580 6.26 19.67 16.47
CA GLU A 580 7.56 20.32 16.60
C GLU A 580 8.45 19.92 15.42
N ASN A 581 9.54 20.67 15.22
CA ASN A 581 10.52 20.37 14.20
C ASN A 581 11.11 18.97 14.37
N LEU A 582 11.26 18.26 13.25
CA LEU A 582 11.98 17.01 13.15
C LEU A 582 13.38 17.27 12.59
N PHE A 583 14.36 16.51 13.06
CA PHE A 583 15.73 16.53 12.56
C PHE A 583 16.13 15.13 12.10
N PRO A 584 16.83 15.00 10.96
CA PRO A 584 17.48 13.74 10.58
C PRO A 584 18.36 13.21 11.72
N PHE A 585 18.32 11.91 11.97
CA PHE A 585 19.00 11.25 13.08
C PHE A 585 19.94 10.17 12.57
N PHE A 586 21.18 10.18 13.06
CA PHE A 586 22.22 9.26 12.65
C PHE A 586 22.98 8.70 13.85
N SER A 587 23.14 7.38 13.89
CA SER A 587 23.97 6.67 14.85
C SER A 587 24.81 5.63 14.11
N PRO A 588 26.12 5.83 13.91
CA PRO A 588 26.97 4.81 13.29
C PRO A 588 27.23 3.61 14.21
N CYS A 589 26.73 3.65 15.46
CA CYS A 589 27.07 2.73 16.56
C CYS A 589 28.57 2.65 16.84
N THR A 590 28.96 1.93 17.89
CA THR A 590 30.38 1.79 18.26
C THR A 590 31.09 0.72 17.44
N ASN A 591 32.37 0.91 17.13
CA ASN A 591 33.22 -0.11 16.49
C ASN A 591 34.00 -0.99 17.51
N LYS A 592 33.40 -1.36 18.65
CA LYS A 592 34.11 -2.11 19.70
C LYS A 592 34.63 -3.48 19.23
N SER A 593 33.97 -4.09 18.24
CA SER A 593 34.32 -5.40 17.69
C SER A 593 35.33 -5.32 16.54
N GLY A 594 35.70 -4.12 16.07
CA GLY A 594 36.50 -3.91 14.86
C GLY A 594 35.80 -4.25 13.55
N LYS A 595 34.49 -4.51 13.57
CA LYS A 595 33.70 -4.98 12.42
C LYS A 595 32.71 -3.93 11.87
N ASN A 596 32.64 -2.74 12.47
CA ASN A 596 31.69 -1.68 12.16
C ASN A 596 32.37 -0.33 11.87
N GLU A 597 33.56 -0.38 11.26
CA GLU A 597 34.42 0.79 11.04
C GLU A 597 33.89 1.77 9.98
N MET A 598 33.16 1.25 8.98
CA MET A 598 32.67 2.06 7.87
C MET A 598 31.74 3.21 8.34
N PRO A 599 31.84 4.39 7.70
CA PRO A 599 30.99 5.53 8.02
C PRO A 599 29.56 5.34 7.52
N LEU A 600 28.64 6.08 8.12
CA LEU A 600 27.38 6.44 7.46
C LEU A 600 27.66 7.62 6.55
N ILE A 601 27.21 7.57 5.29
CA ILE A 601 27.48 8.63 4.29
C ILE A 601 26.14 9.12 3.74
N ILE A 602 25.84 10.40 3.93
CA ILE A 602 24.70 11.05 3.28
C ILE A 602 25.04 11.26 1.81
N THR A 603 24.30 10.63 0.91
CA THR A 603 24.59 10.68 -0.53
C THR A 603 23.68 11.69 -1.24
N PRO A 604 24.17 12.38 -2.29
CA PRO A 604 23.30 13.15 -3.17
C PRO A 604 22.20 12.27 -3.76
N VAL A 605 20.97 12.78 -3.77
CA VAL A 605 19.85 12.12 -4.44
C VAL A 605 19.92 12.48 -5.92
N HIS A 606 20.17 11.50 -6.78
CA HIS A 606 20.21 11.72 -8.22
C HIS A 606 18.78 11.73 -8.78
N MET A 607 18.39 12.85 -9.40
CA MET A 607 17.14 12.94 -10.14
C MET A 607 17.32 12.24 -11.50
N GLU A 608 16.73 11.07 -11.68
CA GLU A 608 16.64 10.37 -12.97
C GLU A 608 15.52 10.91 -13.86
#